data_AF-A0A0N0UWJ1-F1
#
_entry.id   AF-A0A0N0UWJ1-F1
#
_cell.length_a   1.000
_cell.length_b   1.000
_cell.length_c   1.000
_cell.angle_alpha   90.00
_cell.angle_beta   90.00
_cell.angle_gamma   90.00
#
_symmetry.space_group_name_H-M   'P 1'
#
loop_
_entity.id
_entity.type
_entity.pdbx_description
1 polymer ?
#
loop_
_entity_poly.entity_id
_entity_poly.type
_entity_poly.pdbx_seq_one_letter_code
_entity_poly.pdbx_strand_id
1 'polypeptide(L)'
;MTKKKHKLYTAATTAIAVTALVVVPASAANSFSDVSKDSAHFSSISTLNEAGIINGFPDGTFKPSQDVTRGQAAKMIAGAFGLTPESTEEDPNFKDVATSSAYYEAIVTLVNLGVVQGYEDDTFRPNDTITRGQMAVMVAQATGLTAEGESPFTDVPQDSPYADAVTALYEAGIAKGLTATEFGVEKNVTRGQLATFIVNALGLAEEETVAEEPKEEQPTEEQTNEEEPATEEQPETTNDSSTLEEVFTKTLAKQQELKSVKATMTISQSVEVNDGQETMTMDSKGNMSMDIVTEPMQFFAEGTMSMTDPTSGEAINLPIKMYMTAKDGMYMYEAEQQAWLKFPSQLFEDALSQTGVQPNAAEQLEMLQAFADDFTLEETASHYQLTLKGAGDKFMELVQQQLGAMDLGVDADLEAQLGDMSFDNLAFTLVINKETFDVEEIAMDMTINMQVEGNSIKTRQQSTIKYHDFNAVTTITIPQDVLENAVELDLSEATAALESKKVEVTANK
;
A
#
# COMPACT_ATOMS: atom_id res chain seq x y z
N MET A 1 62.72 11.43 10.72
CA MET A 1 61.55 10.55 10.92
C MET A 1 60.59 11.24 11.87
N THR A 2 59.64 11.99 11.31
CA THR A 2 58.66 12.77 12.06
C THR A 2 57.29 12.35 11.53
N LYS A 3 56.61 11.46 12.26
CA LYS A 3 55.24 11.06 11.95
C LYS A 3 54.33 12.27 12.22
N LYS A 4 53.90 12.97 11.16
CA LYS A 4 52.78 13.90 11.23
C LYS A 4 51.51 13.07 11.45
N LYS A 5 50.86 13.27 12.59
CA LYS A 5 49.49 12.79 12.82
C LYS A 5 48.58 13.55 11.87
N HIS A 6 48.09 12.89 10.82
CA HIS A 6 46.95 13.39 10.07
C HIS A 6 45.72 13.17 10.95
N LYS A 7 45.14 14.27 11.46
CA LYS A 7 43.77 14.24 11.98
C LYS A 7 42.87 13.95 10.78
N LEU A 8 42.38 12.72 10.68
CA LEU A 8 41.25 12.39 9.83
C LEU A 8 40.04 13.10 10.45
N TYR A 9 39.73 14.29 9.95
CA TYR A 9 38.36 14.79 9.99
C TYR A 9 37.65 14.09 8.84
N THR A 10 37.34 12.80 9.00
CA THR A 10 36.25 12.20 8.24
C THR A 10 34.99 12.83 8.80
N ALA A 11 34.30 13.59 7.95
CA ALA A 11 32.98 14.08 8.21
C ALA A 11 32.14 12.89 8.70
N ALA A 12 31.83 12.87 10.00
CA ALA A 12 30.64 12.20 10.47
C ALA A 12 29.50 12.99 9.84
N THR A 13 29.09 12.57 8.65
CA THR A 13 27.82 12.98 8.06
C THR A 13 26.77 12.50 9.05
N THR A 14 26.41 13.35 9.99
CA THR A 14 25.22 13.20 10.83
C THR A 14 24.03 13.21 9.88
N ALA A 15 23.69 12.03 9.36
CA ALA A 15 22.36 11.77 8.86
C ALA A 15 21.47 11.83 10.10
N ILE A 16 20.90 13.00 10.37
CA ILE A 16 19.70 13.09 11.19
C ILE A 16 18.67 12.33 10.38
N ALA A 17 18.45 11.05 10.71
CA ALA A 17 17.26 10.34 10.30
C ALA A 17 16.10 11.04 11.00
N VAL A 18 15.64 12.15 10.42
CA VAL A 18 14.29 12.61 10.65
C VAL A 18 13.44 11.43 10.20
N THR A 19 12.89 10.67 11.15
CA THR A 19 11.76 9.82 10.85
C THR A 19 10.61 10.75 10.53
N ALA A 20 10.64 11.29 9.30
CA ALA A 20 9.40 11.47 8.58
C ALA A 20 8.67 10.13 8.74
N LEU A 21 7.35 10.20 8.93
CA LEU A 21 6.51 9.08 8.52
C LEU A 21 6.87 8.87 7.04
N VAL A 22 7.86 8.02 6.75
CA VAL A 22 8.17 7.66 5.38
C VAL A 22 7.04 6.72 5.04
N VAL A 23 6.06 7.28 4.35
CA VAL A 23 4.94 6.54 3.82
C VAL A 23 5.50 5.66 2.72
N VAL A 24 5.62 4.41 3.09
CA VAL A 24 5.91 3.31 2.21
C VAL A 24 4.72 3.17 1.28
N PRO A 25 4.90 3.13 -0.05
CA PRO A 25 3.91 2.53 -0.92
C PRO A 25 3.70 1.07 -0.54
N ALA A 26 2.74 0.82 0.35
CA ALA A 26 1.74 -0.15 -0.02
C ALA A 26 1.08 0.43 -1.27
N SER A 27 1.01 -0.34 -2.34
CA SER A 27 0.19 0.02 -3.49
C SER A 27 -1.22 0.21 -2.96
N ALA A 28 -1.57 1.45 -2.64
CA ALA A 28 -2.90 1.79 -2.19
C ALA A 28 -3.79 1.41 -3.35
N ALA A 29 -4.61 0.37 -3.13
CA ALA A 29 -5.76 0.14 -3.95
C ALA A 29 -6.63 1.38 -3.80
N ASN A 30 -6.45 2.35 -4.69
CA ASN A 30 -7.36 3.48 -4.83
C ASN A 30 -8.77 2.92 -4.98
N SER A 31 -9.54 2.87 -3.90
CA SER A 31 -10.95 2.53 -4.03
C SER A 31 -11.56 3.61 -4.92
N PHE A 32 -11.92 3.20 -6.13
CA PHE A 32 -12.32 4.13 -7.15
C PHE A 32 -13.67 4.74 -6.76
N SER A 33 -13.75 6.06 -6.77
CA SER A 33 -14.95 6.80 -6.32
C SER A 33 -16.24 6.43 -7.07
N ASP A 34 -16.13 5.80 -8.24
CA ASP A 34 -17.23 5.36 -9.10
C ASP A 34 -17.42 3.83 -9.16
N VAL A 35 -16.76 3.07 -8.28
CA VAL A 35 -16.91 1.61 -8.17
C VAL A 35 -17.59 1.28 -6.84
N SER A 36 -18.92 1.10 -6.89
CA SER A 36 -19.73 0.68 -5.74
C SER A 36 -19.36 -0.75 -5.29
N LYS A 37 -19.41 -1.02 -3.98
CA LYS A 37 -19.29 -2.38 -3.39
C LYS A 37 -20.34 -3.35 -3.94
N ASP A 38 -21.50 -2.85 -4.36
CA ASP A 38 -22.58 -3.65 -4.96
C ASP A 38 -22.36 -3.93 -6.46
N SER A 39 -21.29 -3.41 -7.07
CA SER A 39 -20.98 -3.64 -8.48
C SER A 39 -20.56 -5.08 -8.71
N ALA A 40 -21.09 -5.72 -9.75
CA ALA A 40 -20.70 -7.07 -10.16
C ALA A 40 -19.20 -7.24 -10.49
N HIS A 41 -18.48 -6.12 -10.66
CA HIS A 41 -17.05 -6.11 -10.94
C HIS A 41 -16.22 -5.55 -9.77
N PHE A 42 -16.85 -5.24 -8.62
CA PHE A 42 -16.17 -4.62 -7.47
C PHE A 42 -14.97 -5.46 -7.03
N SER A 43 -15.19 -6.73 -6.67
CA SER A 43 -14.13 -7.64 -6.23
C SER A 43 -13.00 -7.70 -7.26
N SER A 44 -13.32 -7.92 -8.54
CA SER A 44 -12.28 -8.00 -9.57
C SER A 44 -11.46 -6.72 -9.74
N ILE A 45 -12.12 -5.56 -9.66
CA ILE A 45 -11.46 -4.26 -9.77
C ILE A 45 -10.59 -4.01 -8.54
N SER A 46 -11.10 -4.29 -7.34
CA SER A 46 -10.33 -4.15 -6.09
C SER A 46 -9.10 -5.07 -6.10
N THR A 47 -9.26 -6.35 -6.41
CA THR A 47 -8.15 -7.33 -6.47
C THR A 47 -7.03 -6.88 -7.43
N LEU A 48 -7.36 -6.42 -8.64
CA LEU A 48 -6.31 -5.99 -9.58
C LEU A 48 -5.66 -4.67 -9.18
N ASN A 49 -6.38 -3.81 -8.47
CA ASN A 49 -5.88 -2.53 -8.00
C ASN A 49 -4.96 -2.72 -6.77
N GLU A 50 -5.34 -3.61 -5.85
CA GLU A 50 -4.50 -4.11 -4.75
C GLU A 50 -3.21 -4.75 -5.27
N ALA A 51 -3.31 -5.54 -6.34
CA ALA A 51 -2.15 -6.13 -7.00
C ALA A 51 -1.30 -5.12 -7.81
N GLY A 52 -1.67 -3.84 -7.86
CA GLY A 52 -0.97 -2.80 -8.63
C GLY A 52 -1.06 -2.97 -10.15
N ILE A 53 -1.91 -3.89 -10.63
CA ILE A 53 -2.05 -4.25 -12.04
C ILE A 53 -2.84 -3.19 -12.81
N ILE A 54 -3.92 -2.68 -12.21
CA ILE A 54 -4.74 -1.64 -12.80
C ILE A 54 -4.62 -0.34 -12.02
N ASN A 55 -4.69 0.75 -12.76
CA ASN A 55 -4.78 2.09 -12.20
C ASN A 55 -6.04 2.76 -12.74
N GLY A 56 -6.59 3.66 -11.94
CA GLY A 56 -7.70 4.51 -12.33
C GLY A 56 -7.27 5.66 -13.24
N PHE A 57 -8.19 6.57 -13.46
CA PHE A 57 -7.93 7.86 -14.07
C PHE A 57 -7.39 8.83 -13.00
N PRO A 58 -6.68 9.90 -13.42
CA PRO A 58 -6.17 10.93 -12.50
C PRO A 58 -7.25 11.62 -11.66
N ASP A 59 -8.53 11.50 -12.06
CA ASP A 59 -9.69 12.03 -11.34
C ASP A 59 -10.19 11.11 -10.20
N GLY A 60 -9.49 10.01 -9.91
CA GLY A 60 -9.85 9.06 -8.85
C GLY A 60 -10.98 8.09 -9.22
N THR A 61 -11.32 7.98 -10.51
CA THR A 61 -12.35 7.05 -11.02
C THR A 61 -11.73 5.88 -11.77
N PHE A 62 -12.44 4.75 -11.88
CA PHE A 62 -12.09 3.64 -12.76
C PHE A 62 -12.92 3.58 -14.03
N LYS A 63 -14.13 4.13 -14.03
CA LYS A 63 -15.09 4.10 -15.14
C LYS A 63 -15.44 2.66 -15.53
N PRO A 64 -15.97 1.83 -14.60
CA PRO A 64 -16.20 0.40 -14.81
C PRO A 64 -17.17 0.10 -15.96
N SER A 65 -18.11 1.02 -16.22
CA SER A 65 -19.10 0.91 -17.31
C SER A 65 -18.62 1.50 -18.65
N GLN A 66 -17.43 2.09 -18.71
CA GLN A 66 -16.88 2.64 -19.94
C GLN A 66 -16.24 1.53 -20.77
N ASP A 67 -16.50 1.54 -22.09
CA ASP A 67 -15.83 0.65 -23.03
C ASP A 67 -14.31 0.87 -23.00
N VAL A 68 -13.56 -0.23 -22.97
CA VAL A 68 -12.09 -0.20 -22.93
C VAL A 68 -11.51 -0.08 -24.33
N THR A 69 -10.54 0.83 -24.51
CA THR A 69 -9.83 0.95 -25.79
C THR A 69 -8.78 -0.14 -25.94
N ARG A 70 -8.36 -0.40 -27.17
CA ARG A 70 -7.35 -1.42 -27.50
C ARG A 70 -5.99 -1.15 -26.84
N GLY A 71 -5.58 0.11 -26.76
CA GLY A 71 -4.36 0.52 -26.04
C GLY A 71 -4.49 0.36 -24.53
N GLN A 72 -5.66 0.68 -23.95
CA GLN A 72 -5.91 0.46 -22.53
C GLN A 72 -5.92 -1.03 -22.18
N ALA A 73 -6.55 -1.87 -23.01
CA ALA A 73 -6.55 -3.31 -22.82
C ALA A 73 -5.15 -3.92 -22.95
N ALA A 74 -4.36 -3.47 -23.92
CA ALA A 74 -2.96 -3.87 -24.05
C ALA A 74 -2.17 -3.57 -22.76
N LYS A 75 -2.32 -2.35 -22.22
CA LYS A 75 -1.65 -1.97 -20.97
C LYS A 75 -2.11 -2.79 -19.78
N MET A 76 -3.42 -3.02 -19.63
CA MET A 76 -3.97 -3.83 -18.53
C MET A 76 -3.51 -5.28 -18.61
N ILE A 77 -3.51 -5.89 -19.80
CA ILE A 77 -3.08 -7.29 -20.00
C ILE A 77 -1.57 -7.42 -19.80
N ALA A 78 -0.76 -6.53 -20.37
CA ALA A 78 0.69 -6.56 -20.18
C ALA A 78 1.07 -6.44 -18.69
N GLY A 79 0.45 -5.49 -17.99
CA GLY A 79 0.66 -5.33 -16.54
C GLY A 79 0.21 -6.56 -15.75
N ALA A 80 -0.96 -7.12 -16.07
CA ALA A 80 -1.53 -8.26 -15.33
C ALA A 80 -0.66 -9.52 -15.38
N PHE A 81 -0.05 -9.79 -16.53
CA PHE A 81 0.78 -10.97 -16.72
C PHE A 81 2.28 -10.68 -16.53
N GLY A 82 2.63 -9.50 -15.97
CA GLY A 82 4.02 -9.12 -15.71
C GLY A 82 4.89 -9.07 -16.97
N LEU A 83 4.29 -8.73 -18.12
CA LEU A 83 4.97 -8.70 -19.41
C LEU A 83 5.69 -7.36 -19.55
N THR A 84 6.99 -7.37 -19.26
CA THR A 84 7.85 -6.18 -19.27
C THR A 84 8.64 -6.05 -20.59
N PRO A 85 8.99 -4.81 -21.00
CA PRO A 85 9.81 -4.58 -22.19
C PRO A 85 11.19 -5.22 -22.06
N GLU A 86 11.54 -6.08 -23.02
CA GLU A 86 12.90 -6.62 -23.12
C GLU A 86 13.81 -5.73 -23.97
N SER A 87 15.11 -5.68 -23.63
CA SER A 87 16.10 -4.86 -24.34
C SER A 87 16.30 -5.21 -25.83
N THR A 88 15.76 -6.35 -26.27
CA THR A 88 15.85 -6.87 -27.63
C THR A 88 14.56 -6.72 -28.45
N GLU A 89 13.53 -6.05 -27.91
CA GLU A 89 12.26 -5.87 -28.63
C GLU A 89 12.42 -5.00 -29.87
N GLU A 90 11.85 -5.46 -31.00
CA GLU A 90 11.82 -4.69 -32.24
C GLU A 90 10.61 -3.76 -32.23
N ASP A 91 10.83 -2.50 -32.63
CA ASP A 91 9.73 -1.53 -32.82
C ASP A 91 8.82 -2.00 -33.98
N PRO A 92 7.53 -2.25 -33.73
CA PRO A 92 6.59 -2.67 -34.78
C PRO A 92 6.26 -1.56 -35.78
N ASN A 93 6.72 -0.32 -35.55
CA ASN A 93 6.60 0.83 -36.46
C ASN A 93 5.15 1.17 -36.87
N PHE A 94 4.19 1.02 -35.95
CA PHE A 94 2.80 1.40 -36.23
C PHE A 94 2.65 2.90 -36.48
N LYS A 95 1.92 3.27 -37.53
CA LYS A 95 1.75 4.67 -37.96
C LYS A 95 1.00 5.54 -36.96
N ASP A 96 0.21 4.92 -36.08
CA ASP A 96 -0.71 5.57 -35.15
C ASP A 96 -0.34 5.36 -33.67
N VAL A 97 0.86 4.82 -33.40
CA VAL A 97 1.39 4.68 -32.04
C VAL A 97 2.73 5.43 -31.95
N ALA A 98 2.70 6.62 -31.35
CA ALA A 98 3.93 7.37 -31.08
C ALA A 98 4.69 6.75 -29.90
N THR A 99 6.03 6.84 -29.90
CA THR A 99 6.90 6.40 -28.79
C THR A 99 6.59 7.10 -27.47
N SER A 100 6.00 8.30 -27.52
CA SER A 100 5.53 9.04 -26.35
C SER A 100 4.14 8.63 -25.85
N SER A 101 3.50 7.65 -26.49
CA SER A 101 2.18 7.15 -26.09
C SER A 101 2.28 6.40 -24.76
N ALA A 102 1.33 6.62 -23.85
CA ALA A 102 1.23 5.90 -22.58
C ALA A 102 0.96 4.38 -22.74
N TYR A 103 0.69 3.92 -23.96
CA TYR A 103 0.49 2.51 -24.33
C TYR A 103 1.66 1.92 -25.13
N TYR A 104 2.66 2.73 -25.49
CA TYR A 104 3.70 2.33 -26.44
C TYR A 104 4.43 1.06 -26.01
N GLU A 105 5.01 1.06 -24.81
CA GLU A 105 5.76 -0.09 -24.28
C GLU A 105 4.92 -1.36 -24.24
N ALA A 106 3.71 -1.29 -23.66
CA ALA A 106 2.81 -2.44 -23.60
C ALA A 106 2.45 -2.98 -25.00
N ILE A 107 2.25 -2.10 -25.99
CA ILE A 107 1.96 -2.52 -27.37
C ILE A 107 3.17 -3.21 -27.99
N VAL A 108 4.38 -2.65 -27.83
CA VAL A 108 5.62 -3.24 -28.36
C VAL A 108 5.83 -4.64 -27.76
N THR A 109 5.75 -4.76 -26.44
CA THR A 109 5.94 -6.04 -25.74
C THR A 109 4.92 -7.08 -26.18
N LEU A 110 3.62 -6.75 -26.19
CA LEU A 110 2.60 -7.71 -26.59
C LEU A 110 2.69 -8.13 -28.07
N VAL A 111 3.17 -7.24 -28.96
CA VAL A 111 3.40 -7.61 -30.37
C VAL A 111 4.60 -8.56 -30.49
N ASN A 112 5.71 -8.26 -29.83
CA ASN A 112 6.91 -9.10 -29.88
C ASN A 112 6.65 -10.49 -29.27
N LEU A 113 5.77 -10.58 -28.27
CA LEU A 113 5.33 -11.84 -27.68
C LEU A 113 4.23 -12.56 -28.50
N GLY A 114 3.72 -11.95 -29.57
CA GLY A 114 2.66 -12.53 -30.41
C GLY A 114 1.28 -12.54 -29.77
N VAL A 115 1.07 -11.77 -28.69
CA VAL A 115 -0.21 -11.63 -27.96
C VAL A 115 -1.17 -10.67 -28.65
N VAL A 116 -0.66 -9.72 -29.43
CA VAL A 116 -1.46 -8.84 -30.28
C VAL A 116 -0.79 -8.66 -31.62
N GLN A 117 -1.61 -8.35 -32.63
CA GLN A 117 -1.13 -7.97 -33.95
C GLN A 117 -1.77 -6.64 -34.35
N GLY A 118 -1.06 -5.89 -35.18
CA GLY A 118 -1.62 -4.72 -35.86
C GLY A 118 -2.51 -5.13 -37.04
N TYR A 119 -3.07 -4.12 -37.68
CA TYR A 119 -3.87 -4.27 -38.90
C TYR A 119 -2.97 -4.22 -40.14
N GLU A 120 -3.48 -4.72 -41.26
CA GLU A 120 -2.75 -4.77 -42.55
C GLU A 120 -2.32 -3.40 -43.10
N ASP A 121 -2.86 -2.31 -42.56
CA ASP A 121 -2.54 -0.93 -42.93
C ASP A 121 -1.39 -0.31 -42.11
N ASP A 122 -0.67 -1.13 -41.34
CA ASP A 122 0.39 -0.77 -40.39
C ASP A 122 -0.13 0.12 -39.23
N THR A 123 -1.37 -0.08 -38.80
CA THR A 123 -1.95 0.59 -37.62
C THR A 123 -2.22 -0.37 -36.47
N PHE A 124 -2.21 0.12 -35.24
CA PHE A 124 -2.63 -0.64 -34.06
C PHE A 124 -4.04 -0.27 -33.60
N ARG A 125 -4.46 0.97 -33.85
CA ARG A 125 -5.73 1.59 -33.44
C ARG A 125 -5.92 1.60 -31.92
N PRO A 126 -5.01 2.23 -31.14
CA PRO A 126 -5.02 2.19 -29.68
C PRO A 126 -6.25 2.86 -29.03
N ASN A 127 -6.94 3.73 -29.78
CA ASN A 127 -8.10 4.49 -29.30
C ASN A 127 -9.44 3.84 -29.68
N ASP A 128 -9.43 2.81 -30.52
CA ASP A 128 -10.64 2.07 -30.87
C ASP A 128 -11.03 1.15 -29.70
N THR A 129 -12.32 1.03 -29.42
CA THR A 129 -12.83 0.09 -28.40
C THR A 129 -12.66 -1.35 -28.86
N ILE A 130 -12.26 -2.23 -27.96
CA ILE A 130 -12.13 -3.65 -28.31
C ILE A 130 -13.46 -4.38 -28.22
N THR A 131 -13.61 -5.39 -29.06
CA THR A 131 -14.71 -6.34 -28.97
C THR A 131 -14.38 -7.50 -28.02
N ARG A 132 -15.39 -8.22 -27.56
CA ARG A 132 -15.24 -9.44 -26.74
C ARG A 132 -14.42 -10.51 -27.45
N GLY A 133 -14.55 -10.65 -28.77
CA GLY A 133 -13.72 -11.58 -29.55
C GLY A 133 -12.25 -11.18 -29.56
N GLN A 134 -11.95 -9.90 -29.73
CA GLN A 134 -10.57 -9.39 -29.67
C GLN A 134 -9.96 -9.55 -28.28
N MET A 135 -10.74 -9.23 -27.22
CA MET A 135 -10.34 -9.46 -25.84
C MET A 135 -10.01 -10.95 -25.60
N ALA A 136 -10.86 -11.86 -26.09
CA ALA A 136 -10.65 -13.28 -25.92
C ALA A 136 -9.32 -13.76 -26.51
N VAL A 137 -8.99 -13.29 -27.71
CA VAL A 137 -7.69 -13.59 -28.36
C VAL A 137 -6.53 -13.07 -27.52
N MET A 138 -6.60 -11.82 -27.06
CA MET A 138 -5.53 -11.22 -26.26
C MET A 138 -5.28 -11.99 -24.96
N VAL A 139 -6.33 -12.33 -24.22
CA VAL A 139 -6.21 -13.05 -22.94
C VAL A 139 -5.76 -14.49 -23.16
N ALA A 140 -6.31 -15.20 -24.16
CA ALA A 140 -5.90 -16.58 -24.47
C ALA A 140 -4.42 -16.65 -24.88
N GLN A 141 -3.94 -15.69 -25.68
CA GLN A 141 -2.54 -15.63 -26.10
C GLN A 141 -1.61 -15.23 -24.95
N ALA A 142 -1.99 -14.26 -24.12
CA ALA A 142 -1.21 -13.86 -22.94
C ALA A 142 -1.05 -14.99 -21.92
N THR A 143 -2.07 -15.83 -21.77
CA THR A 143 -2.07 -17.00 -20.86
C THR A 143 -1.46 -18.26 -21.48
N GLY A 144 -1.26 -18.27 -22.80
CA GLY A 144 -0.82 -19.46 -23.53
C GLY A 144 -1.86 -20.59 -23.58
N LEU A 145 -3.13 -20.29 -23.34
CA LEU A 145 -4.21 -21.28 -23.36
C LEU A 145 -4.54 -21.74 -24.78
N THR A 146 -4.83 -23.02 -24.92
CA THR A 146 -5.23 -23.65 -26.19
C THR A 146 -6.55 -24.38 -26.00
N ALA A 147 -7.42 -24.33 -27.01
CA ALA A 147 -8.68 -25.07 -27.01
C ALA A 147 -8.44 -26.57 -27.21
N GLU A 148 -9.14 -27.40 -26.43
CA GLU A 148 -9.11 -28.85 -26.58
C GLU A 148 -10.43 -29.44 -27.09
N GLY A 149 -11.53 -28.70 -26.99
CA GLY A 149 -12.88 -29.14 -27.34
C GLY A 149 -13.70 -28.13 -28.13
N GLU A 150 -14.98 -28.00 -27.77
CA GLU A 150 -15.94 -27.10 -28.41
C GLU A 150 -16.67 -26.27 -27.36
N SER A 151 -16.85 -24.98 -27.64
CA SER A 151 -17.68 -24.10 -26.81
C SER A 151 -19.17 -24.23 -27.17
N PRO A 152 -20.11 -23.93 -26.24
CA PRO A 152 -21.55 -23.99 -26.52
C PRO A 152 -22.07 -22.79 -27.34
N PHE A 153 -21.19 -21.87 -27.76
CA PHE A 153 -21.58 -20.59 -28.32
C PHE A 153 -21.89 -20.68 -29.82
N THR A 154 -23.16 -20.53 -30.15
CA THR A 154 -23.68 -20.65 -31.52
C THR A 154 -23.31 -19.49 -32.43
N ASP A 155 -22.95 -18.34 -31.85
CA ASP A 155 -22.47 -17.15 -32.56
C ASP A 155 -20.95 -17.17 -32.80
N VAL A 156 -20.26 -18.24 -32.38
CA VAL A 156 -18.82 -18.46 -32.62
C VAL A 156 -18.64 -19.80 -33.34
N PRO A 157 -18.90 -19.87 -34.65
CA PRO A 157 -18.69 -21.11 -35.41
C PRO A 157 -17.20 -21.47 -35.44
N GLN A 158 -16.86 -22.75 -35.65
CA GLN A 158 -15.46 -23.23 -35.64
C GLN A 158 -14.55 -22.56 -36.68
N ASP A 159 -15.10 -22.00 -37.75
CA ASP A 159 -14.35 -21.23 -38.75
C ASP A 159 -14.18 -19.74 -38.40
N SER A 160 -14.73 -19.31 -37.27
CA SER A 160 -14.53 -17.96 -36.73
C SER A 160 -13.07 -17.75 -36.32
N PRO A 161 -12.47 -16.58 -36.62
CA PRO A 161 -11.13 -16.24 -36.15
C PRO A 161 -11.00 -16.17 -34.62
N TYR A 162 -12.13 -16.17 -33.89
CA TYR A 162 -12.17 -16.15 -32.44
C TYR A 162 -12.45 -17.52 -31.81
N ALA A 163 -12.73 -18.56 -32.61
CA ALA A 163 -13.23 -19.85 -32.12
C ALA A 163 -12.30 -20.51 -31.10
N ASP A 164 -11.00 -20.60 -31.43
CA ASP A 164 -10.00 -21.22 -30.57
C ASP A 164 -9.85 -20.46 -29.25
N ALA A 165 -9.70 -19.13 -29.32
CA ALA A 165 -9.54 -18.30 -28.13
C ALA A 165 -10.77 -18.32 -27.22
N VAL A 166 -11.97 -18.22 -27.79
CA VAL A 166 -13.23 -18.27 -27.04
C VAL A 166 -13.40 -19.63 -26.37
N THR A 167 -13.07 -20.72 -27.07
CA THR A 167 -13.18 -22.07 -26.52
C THR A 167 -12.17 -22.30 -25.40
N ALA A 168 -10.92 -21.87 -25.58
CA ALA A 168 -9.88 -21.98 -24.55
C ALA A 168 -10.26 -21.24 -23.26
N LEU A 169 -10.77 -20.00 -23.37
CA LEU A 169 -11.20 -19.23 -22.19
C LEU A 169 -12.46 -19.82 -21.53
N TYR A 170 -13.36 -20.42 -22.31
CA TYR A 170 -14.54 -21.09 -21.77
C TYR A 170 -14.16 -22.35 -20.98
N GLU A 171 -13.28 -23.19 -21.55
CA GLU A 171 -12.78 -24.41 -20.92
C GLU A 171 -12.00 -24.13 -19.64
N ALA A 172 -11.22 -23.04 -19.62
CA ALA A 172 -10.49 -22.57 -18.45
C ALA A 172 -11.39 -21.88 -17.39
N GLY A 173 -12.69 -21.72 -17.65
CA GLY A 173 -13.61 -21.01 -16.74
C GLY A 173 -13.40 -19.49 -16.67
N ILE A 174 -12.53 -18.94 -17.52
CA ILE A 174 -12.20 -17.51 -17.57
C ILE A 174 -13.35 -16.71 -18.14
N ALA A 175 -13.97 -17.21 -19.21
CA ALA A 175 -15.04 -16.51 -19.92
C ALA A 175 -16.35 -17.28 -19.93
N LYS A 176 -17.42 -16.63 -19.45
CA LYS A 176 -18.81 -17.05 -19.62
C LYS A 176 -19.44 -16.30 -20.80
N GLY A 177 -20.40 -16.94 -21.47
CA GLY A 177 -21.20 -16.28 -22.51
C GLY A 177 -22.14 -15.22 -21.93
N LEU A 178 -22.64 -14.33 -22.80
CA LEU A 178 -23.74 -13.43 -22.47
C LEU A 178 -25.04 -14.21 -22.20
N THR A 179 -25.17 -15.36 -22.85
CA THR A 179 -26.18 -16.38 -22.54
C THR A 179 -25.52 -17.76 -22.54
N ALA A 180 -26.29 -18.81 -22.25
CA ALA A 180 -25.81 -20.19 -22.34
C ALA A 180 -25.28 -20.59 -23.73
N THR A 181 -25.67 -19.88 -24.79
CA THR A 181 -25.34 -20.23 -26.18
C THR A 181 -24.86 -19.04 -27.02
N GLU A 182 -24.58 -17.89 -26.42
CA GLU A 182 -24.11 -16.69 -27.11
C GLU A 182 -22.93 -16.05 -26.38
N PHE A 183 -21.80 -15.86 -27.06
CA PHE A 183 -20.60 -15.22 -26.52
C PHE A 183 -20.59 -13.70 -26.71
N GLY A 184 -21.14 -13.23 -27.84
CA GLY A 184 -21.21 -11.83 -28.25
C GLY A 184 -19.90 -11.27 -28.78
N VAL A 185 -19.23 -11.95 -29.72
CA VAL A 185 -17.88 -11.57 -30.20
C VAL A 185 -17.75 -10.14 -30.71
N GLU A 186 -18.83 -9.55 -31.25
CA GLU A 186 -18.87 -8.16 -31.76
C GLU A 186 -19.24 -7.12 -30.68
N LYS A 187 -19.58 -7.54 -29.46
CA LYS A 187 -19.93 -6.61 -28.38
C LYS A 187 -18.67 -6.00 -27.79
N ASN A 188 -18.70 -4.70 -27.51
CA ASN A 188 -17.62 -4.04 -26.78
C ASN A 188 -17.48 -4.59 -25.36
N VAL A 189 -16.27 -4.49 -24.83
CA VAL A 189 -15.94 -4.86 -23.45
C VAL A 189 -15.80 -3.61 -22.61
N THR A 190 -16.46 -3.57 -21.45
CA THR A 190 -16.23 -2.48 -20.48
C THR A 190 -14.97 -2.71 -19.66
N ARG A 191 -14.42 -1.66 -19.06
CA ARG A 191 -13.24 -1.76 -18.18
C ARG A 191 -13.46 -2.72 -17.00
N GLY A 192 -14.65 -2.71 -16.39
CA GLY A 192 -15.01 -3.64 -15.31
C GLY A 192 -15.07 -5.09 -15.78
N GLN A 193 -15.63 -5.34 -16.98
CA GLN A 193 -15.65 -6.68 -17.55
C GLN A 193 -14.23 -7.19 -17.85
N LEU A 194 -13.36 -6.35 -18.41
CA LEU A 194 -11.96 -6.71 -18.65
C LEU A 194 -11.24 -7.05 -17.34
N ALA A 195 -11.47 -6.29 -16.27
CA ALA A 195 -10.92 -6.61 -14.95
C ALA A 195 -11.34 -8.01 -14.49
N THR A 196 -12.62 -8.36 -14.60
CA THR A 196 -13.10 -9.72 -14.25
C THR A 196 -12.44 -10.81 -15.10
N PHE A 197 -12.29 -10.61 -16.41
CA PHE A 197 -11.58 -11.59 -17.25
C PHE A 197 -10.13 -11.80 -16.81
N ILE A 198 -9.43 -10.72 -16.46
CA ILE A 198 -8.04 -10.79 -16.01
C ILE A 198 -7.95 -11.51 -14.67
N VAL A 199 -8.81 -11.20 -13.69
CA VAL A 199 -8.82 -11.88 -12.38
C VAL A 199 -9.06 -13.37 -12.53
N ASN A 200 -10.04 -13.76 -13.35
CA ASN A 200 -10.29 -15.17 -13.61
C ASN A 200 -9.09 -15.85 -14.29
N ALA A 201 -8.44 -15.15 -15.23
CA ALA A 201 -7.27 -15.67 -15.93
C ALA A 201 -6.03 -15.83 -15.03
N LEU A 202 -5.89 -14.98 -14.01
CA LEU A 202 -4.83 -15.08 -13.00
C LEU A 202 -5.15 -16.09 -11.90
N GLY A 203 -6.35 -16.67 -11.88
CA GLY A 203 -6.79 -17.56 -10.79
C GLY A 203 -6.97 -16.84 -9.46
N LEU A 204 -7.19 -15.53 -9.49
CA LEU A 204 -7.38 -14.67 -8.31
C LEU A 204 -8.85 -14.49 -7.93
N ALA A 205 -9.76 -15.20 -8.58
CA ALA A 205 -11.18 -15.15 -8.27
C ALA A 205 -11.47 -15.95 -6.99
N GLU A 206 -12.04 -15.32 -5.97
CA GLU A 206 -12.58 -16.03 -4.81
C GLU A 206 -13.73 -16.96 -5.26
N GLU A 207 -13.77 -18.20 -4.74
CA GLU A 207 -14.89 -19.10 -5.00
C GLU A 207 -16.15 -18.54 -4.31
N GLU A 208 -17.07 -17.95 -5.09
CA GLU A 208 -18.40 -17.59 -4.59
C GLU A 208 -19.13 -18.85 -4.12
N THR A 209 -19.22 -19.03 -2.81
CA THR A 209 -20.17 -19.95 -2.20
C THR A 209 -21.58 -19.39 -2.37
N VAL A 210 -22.41 -20.09 -3.14
CA VAL A 210 -23.82 -19.74 -3.36
C VAL A 210 -24.57 -19.84 -2.04
N ALA A 211 -24.97 -18.70 -1.47
CA ALA A 211 -25.82 -18.63 -0.28
C ALA A 211 -27.25 -19.13 -0.58
N GLU A 212 -27.68 -20.20 0.09
CA GLU A 212 -29.11 -20.57 0.18
C GLU A 212 -29.86 -19.64 1.15
N GLU A 213 -31.07 -19.25 0.78
CA GLU A 213 -31.97 -18.36 1.53
C GLU A 213 -32.41 -18.91 2.91
N PRO A 214 -32.77 -18.03 3.87
CA PRO A 214 -32.92 -18.36 5.29
C PRO A 214 -34.27 -19.02 5.64
N LYS A 215 -34.25 -19.94 6.61
CA LYS A 215 -35.46 -20.47 7.29
C LYS A 215 -35.65 -19.83 8.66
N GLU A 216 -36.89 -19.45 8.90
CA GLU A 216 -37.49 -18.72 10.04
C GLU A 216 -37.13 -19.26 11.43
N GLU A 217 -36.90 -18.32 12.36
CA GLU A 217 -36.80 -18.54 13.81
C GLU A 217 -38.18 -18.67 14.48
N GLN A 218 -38.24 -19.48 15.55
CA GLN A 218 -39.26 -19.36 16.61
C GLN A 218 -38.59 -19.25 17.99
N PRO A 219 -39.21 -18.54 18.96
CA PRO A 219 -38.56 -18.10 20.19
C PRO A 219 -38.81 -19.03 21.39
N THR A 220 -37.87 -19.08 22.33
CA THR A 220 -38.08 -19.58 23.71
C THR A 220 -37.15 -18.79 24.64
N GLU A 221 -37.71 -17.83 25.37
CA GLU A 221 -38.11 -17.89 26.79
C GLU A 221 -36.99 -17.57 27.78
N GLU A 222 -37.15 -16.40 28.43
CA GLU A 222 -36.42 -15.92 29.61
C GLU A 222 -36.57 -16.88 30.80
N GLN A 223 -35.49 -17.11 31.56
CA GLN A 223 -35.56 -17.15 33.02
C GLN A 223 -34.34 -16.50 33.67
N THR A 224 -34.65 -15.70 34.69
CA THR A 224 -33.81 -14.79 35.48
C THR A 224 -33.06 -15.44 36.65
N ASN A 225 -31.93 -14.79 36.98
CA ASN A 225 -31.26 -14.57 38.28
C ASN A 225 -30.59 -15.73 39.03
N GLU A 226 -29.31 -15.52 39.37
CA GLU A 226 -28.86 -15.24 40.76
C GLU A 226 -27.44 -14.60 40.78
N GLU A 227 -27.25 -13.64 41.69
CA GLU A 227 -26.04 -12.79 41.89
C GLU A 227 -24.87 -13.53 42.57
N GLU A 228 -23.66 -13.31 42.03
CA GLU A 228 -22.32 -13.03 42.62
C GLU A 228 -21.82 -13.69 43.94
N PRO A 229 -20.50 -13.97 44.06
CA PRO A 229 -19.51 -12.88 44.13
C PRO A 229 -18.19 -13.08 43.34
N ALA A 230 -17.67 -11.93 42.92
CA ALA A 230 -16.30 -11.63 42.52
C ALA A 230 -15.23 -12.63 42.97
N THR A 231 -14.58 -13.24 41.97
CA THR A 231 -13.23 -13.79 42.11
C THR A 231 -12.39 -13.14 41.01
N GLU A 232 -11.21 -12.65 41.37
CA GLU A 232 -10.24 -12.05 40.44
C GLU A 232 -10.00 -12.97 39.24
N GLU A 233 -10.55 -12.62 38.08
CA GLU A 233 -10.31 -13.36 36.84
C GLU A 233 -8.94 -12.98 36.29
N GLN A 234 -8.05 -13.98 36.25
CA GLN A 234 -6.96 -14.03 35.29
C GLN A 234 -7.54 -13.89 33.87
N PRO A 235 -6.86 -13.20 32.94
CA PRO A 235 -7.33 -13.09 31.57
C PRO A 235 -7.49 -14.48 30.96
N GLU A 236 -8.72 -14.84 30.59
CA GLU A 236 -8.97 -16.03 29.80
C GLU A 236 -8.51 -15.76 28.36
N THR A 237 -7.41 -16.40 27.97
CA THR A 237 -6.98 -16.49 26.57
C THR A 237 -7.97 -17.40 25.84
N THR A 238 -8.88 -16.82 25.07
CA THR A 238 -9.79 -17.55 24.20
C THR A 238 -9.36 -17.34 22.75
N ASN A 239 -8.89 -18.41 22.10
CA ASN A 239 -8.64 -18.41 20.66
C ASN A 239 -9.90 -18.93 19.94
N ASP A 240 -11.02 -18.21 20.07
CA ASP A 240 -12.18 -18.46 19.22
C ASP A 240 -12.02 -17.60 17.96
N SER A 241 -11.68 -18.23 16.84
CA SER A 241 -11.44 -17.52 15.58
C SER A 241 -12.66 -16.72 15.13
N SER A 242 -13.87 -17.15 15.53
CA SER A 242 -15.12 -16.46 15.17
C SER A 242 -15.31 -15.13 15.91
N THR A 243 -14.87 -15.03 17.17
CA THR A 243 -14.98 -13.79 17.95
C THR A 243 -13.95 -12.76 17.50
N LEU A 244 -12.76 -13.21 17.11
CA LEU A 244 -11.70 -12.36 16.61
C LEU A 244 -12.08 -11.71 15.26
N GLU A 245 -12.63 -12.48 14.32
CA GLU A 245 -13.13 -11.97 13.04
C GLU A 245 -14.27 -10.95 13.22
N GLU A 246 -15.17 -11.21 14.18
CA GLU A 246 -16.25 -10.28 14.54
C GLU A 246 -15.69 -8.97 15.10
N VAL A 247 -14.71 -9.04 16.00
CA VAL A 247 -14.04 -7.86 16.58
C VAL A 247 -13.34 -7.05 15.48
N PHE A 248 -12.60 -7.69 14.58
CA PHE A 248 -11.97 -7.02 13.44
C PHE A 248 -12.99 -6.31 12.56
N THR A 249 -14.06 -7.01 12.17
CA THR A 249 -15.10 -6.47 11.29
C THR A 249 -15.78 -5.24 11.89
N LYS A 250 -16.18 -5.31 13.16
CA LYS A 250 -16.84 -4.19 13.86
C LYS A 250 -15.91 -3.01 14.05
N THR A 251 -14.65 -3.29 14.40
CA THR A 251 -13.62 -2.25 14.57
C THR A 251 -13.33 -1.56 13.25
N LEU A 252 -13.15 -2.30 12.16
CA LEU A 252 -12.92 -1.74 10.83
C LEU A 252 -14.07 -0.82 10.40
N ALA A 253 -15.32 -1.29 10.54
CA ALA A 253 -16.50 -0.48 10.24
C ALA A 253 -16.53 0.81 11.08
N LYS A 254 -16.20 0.72 12.38
CA LYS A 254 -16.14 1.88 13.25
C LYS A 254 -15.09 2.90 12.81
N GLN A 255 -13.90 2.43 12.45
CA GLN A 255 -12.80 3.29 12.02
C GLN A 255 -13.02 3.92 10.64
N GLN A 256 -13.81 3.31 9.78
CA GLN A 256 -14.26 3.92 8.52
C GLN A 256 -15.25 5.08 8.73
N GLU A 257 -15.94 5.14 9.87
CA GLU A 257 -16.88 6.23 10.20
C GLU A 257 -16.21 7.45 10.86
N LEU A 258 -14.92 7.36 11.23
CA LEU A 258 -14.22 8.44 11.91
C LEU A 258 -13.99 9.65 11.00
N LYS A 259 -14.42 10.81 11.49
CA LYS A 259 -14.23 12.12 10.84
C LYS A 259 -13.01 12.86 11.39
N SER A 260 -12.69 12.61 12.65
CA SER A 260 -11.53 13.21 13.29
C SER A 260 -11.07 12.40 14.49
N VAL A 261 -9.81 12.52 14.87
CA VAL A 261 -9.27 11.89 16.07
C VAL A 261 -8.10 12.71 16.61
N LYS A 262 -7.90 12.68 17.93
CA LYS A 262 -6.66 13.15 18.55
C LYS A 262 -5.83 11.95 18.96
N ALA A 263 -4.51 12.07 18.89
CA ALA A 263 -3.62 11.02 19.31
C ALA A 263 -2.39 11.55 20.04
N THR A 264 -1.91 10.78 21.00
CA THR A 264 -0.61 10.99 21.62
C THR A 264 0.29 9.81 21.25
N MET A 265 1.45 10.09 20.67
CA MET A 265 2.45 9.11 20.30
C MET A 265 3.69 9.24 21.16
N THR A 266 4.16 8.12 21.69
CA THR A 266 5.49 7.99 22.25
C THR A 266 6.29 7.01 21.42
N ILE A 267 7.52 7.37 21.08
CA ILE A 267 8.46 6.51 20.38
C ILE A 267 9.78 6.47 21.14
N SER A 268 10.39 5.31 21.22
CA SER A 268 11.74 5.09 21.71
C SER A 268 12.45 4.20 20.72
N GLN A 269 13.57 4.66 20.21
CA GLN A 269 14.40 3.91 19.28
C GLN A 269 15.82 3.84 19.81
N SER A 270 16.47 2.70 19.63
CA SER A 270 17.87 2.48 19.94
C SER A 270 18.51 1.79 18.75
N VAL A 271 19.52 2.41 18.16
CA VAL A 271 20.28 1.86 17.04
C VAL A 271 21.68 1.56 17.51
N GLU A 272 22.10 0.31 17.43
CA GLU A 272 23.45 -0.15 17.68
C GLU A 272 24.12 -0.49 16.36
N VAL A 273 25.26 0.14 16.07
CA VAL A 273 26.07 -0.17 14.89
C VAL A 273 27.41 -0.72 15.36
N ASN A 274 27.77 -1.90 14.87
CA ASN A 274 29.02 -2.59 15.18
C ASN A 274 29.81 -2.81 13.90
N ASP A 275 31.00 -2.21 13.83
CA ASP A 275 31.91 -2.28 12.67
C ASP A 275 32.98 -3.39 12.78
N GLY A 276 32.84 -4.27 13.77
CA GLY A 276 33.79 -5.33 14.09
C GLY A 276 34.93 -4.90 15.03
N GLN A 277 35.04 -3.61 15.38
CA GLN A 277 36.02 -3.09 16.34
C GLN A 277 35.36 -2.36 17.51
N GLU A 278 34.38 -1.51 17.25
CA GLU A 278 33.65 -0.74 18.26
C GLU A 278 32.14 -0.81 18.02
N THR A 279 31.36 -0.65 19.11
CA THR A 279 29.90 -0.54 19.03
C THR A 279 29.52 0.89 19.35
N MET A 280 28.81 1.53 18.43
CA MET A 280 28.20 2.84 18.63
C MET A 280 26.70 2.68 18.84
N THR A 281 26.15 3.36 19.85
CA THR A 281 24.72 3.35 20.14
C THR A 281 24.15 4.75 19.98
N MET A 282 23.00 4.84 19.32
CA MET A 282 22.24 6.08 19.15
C MET A 282 20.83 5.85 19.67
N ASP A 283 20.49 6.53 20.77
CA ASP A 283 19.16 6.49 21.36
C ASP A 283 18.37 7.73 20.98
N SER A 284 17.13 7.52 20.56
CA SER A 284 16.15 8.60 20.33
C SER A 284 14.83 8.32 21.06
N LYS A 285 14.18 9.40 21.48
CA LYS A 285 12.86 9.37 22.13
C LYS A 285 12.01 10.50 21.60
N GLY A 286 10.80 10.20 21.17
CA GLY A 286 9.83 11.18 20.70
C GLY A 286 8.57 11.16 21.55
N ASN A 287 7.99 12.33 21.76
CA ASN A 287 6.61 12.48 22.21
C ASN A 287 5.91 13.49 21.31
N MET A 288 4.79 13.09 20.72
CA MET A 288 4.02 13.88 19.77
C MET A 288 2.53 13.87 20.14
N SER A 289 1.89 15.02 20.02
CA SER A 289 0.44 15.18 19.98
C SER A 289 0.03 15.41 18.53
N MET A 290 -1.06 14.77 18.12
CA MET A 290 -1.56 14.80 16.76
C MET A 290 -3.07 15.08 16.77
N ASP A 291 -3.50 15.96 15.89
CA ASP A 291 -4.92 16.21 15.57
C ASP A 291 -5.12 15.86 14.09
N ILE A 292 -6.14 15.06 13.80
CA ILE A 292 -6.41 14.52 12.47
C ILE A 292 -7.88 14.78 12.12
N VAL A 293 -8.14 15.28 10.91
CA VAL A 293 -9.46 15.38 10.29
C VAL A 293 -9.38 14.70 8.92
N THR A 294 -10.28 13.75 8.65
CA THR A 294 -10.19 12.86 7.48
C THR A 294 -10.70 13.52 6.20
N GLU A 295 -11.80 14.30 6.28
CA GLU A 295 -12.43 14.90 5.11
C GLU A 295 -12.85 16.37 5.30
N PRO A 296 -12.28 17.33 4.54
CA PRO A 296 -11.05 17.18 3.75
C PRO A 296 -9.85 16.99 4.69
N MET A 297 -8.81 16.29 4.23
CA MET A 297 -7.63 15.99 5.02
C MET A 297 -7.02 17.25 5.65
N GLN A 298 -6.97 17.25 6.98
CA GLN A 298 -6.26 18.24 7.77
C GLN A 298 -5.52 17.55 8.91
N PHE A 299 -4.31 18.01 9.17
CA PHE A 299 -3.42 17.40 10.14
C PHE A 299 -2.63 18.48 10.87
N PHE A 300 -2.47 18.28 12.16
CA PHE A 300 -1.57 19.05 12.99
C PHE A 300 -0.81 18.10 13.89
N ALA A 301 0.51 18.29 13.98
CA ALA A 301 1.33 17.60 14.94
C ALA A 301 2.25 18.57 15.66
N GLU A 302 2.45 18.33 16.95
CA GLU A 302 3.48 19.01 17.73
C GLU A 302 4.11 18.07 18.75
N GLY A 303 5.39 18.25 19.02
CA GLY A 303 6.10 17.35 19.90
C GLY A 303 7.56 17.71 20.08
N THR A 304 8.28 16.80 20.74
CA THR A 304 9.73 16.89 20.88
C THR A 304 10.33 15.54 20.52
N MET A 305 11.36 15.56 19.67
CA MET A 305 12.27 14.44 19.46
C MET A 305 13.57 14.72 20.20
N SER A 306 13.98 13.82 21.07
CA SER A 306 15.26 13.86 21.78
C SER A 306 16.19 12.83 21.18
N MET A 307 17.37 13.23 20.73
CA MET A 307 18.43 12.34 20.25
C MET A 307 19.63 12.44 21.19
N THR A 308 20.30 11.34 21.47
CA THR A 308 21.55 11.36 22.24
C THR A 308 22.72 11.53 21.28
N ASP A 309 23.51 12.58 21.47
CA ASP A 309 24.73 12.77 20.69
C ASP A 309 25.75 11.66 21.02
N PRO A 310 26.22 10.89 20.02
CA PRO A 310 27.04 9.71 20.26
C PRO A 310 28.46 10.05 20.75
N THR A 311 28.92 11.30 20.61
CA THR A 311 30.27 11.73 20.97
C THR A 311 30.33 12.34 22.38
N SER A 312 29.31 13.12 22.73
CA SER A 312 29.22 13.88 23.98
C SER A 312 28.29 13.23 25.01
N GLY A 313 27.36 12.37 24.58
CA GLY A 313 26.31 11.80 25.41
C GLY A 313 25.24 12.80 25.84
N GLU A 314 25.25 14.02 25.30
CA GLU A 314 24.24 15.03 25.59
C GLU A 314 22.95 14.80 24.77
N ALA A 315 21.80 15.08 25.38
CA ALA A 315 20.51 14.98 24.70
C ALA A 315 20.23 16.27 23.90
N ILE A 316 20.06 16.11 22.59
CA ILE A 316 19.65 17.15 21.65
C ILE A 316 18.13 17.05 21.50
N ASN A 317 17.41 18.06 21.98
CA ASN A 317 15.96 18.14 21.85
C ASN A 317 15.57 18.99 20.64
N LEU A 318 14.85 18.38 19.70
CA LEU A 318 14.35 18.98 18.48
C LEU A 318 12.83 19.11 18.61
N PRO A 319 12.29 20.32 18.85
CA PRO A 319 10.85 20.52 18.82
C PRO A 319 10.35 20.34 17.38
N ILE A 320 9.28 19.58 17.23
CA ILE A 320 8.62 19.32 15.95
C ILE A 320 7.28 20.02 16.01
N LYS A 321 6.96 20.78 14.96
CA LYS A 321 5.61 21.32 14.76
C LYS A 321 5.28 21.30 13.28
N MET A 322 4.13 20.77 12.92
CA MET A 322 3.73 20.56 11.54
C MET A 322 2.25 20.87 11.35
N TYR A 323 1.93 21.56 10.26
CA TYR A 323 0.57 21.69 9.75
C TYR A 323 0.51 21.10 8.36
N MET A 324 -0.60 20.44 8.06
CA MET A 324 -0.90 20.00 6.70
C MET A 324 -2.39 20.13 6.45
N THR A 325 -2.75 20.71 5.30
CA THR A 325 -4.13 20.75 4.84
C THR A 325 -4.18 20.52 3.35
N ALA A 326 -5.22 19.83 2.86
CA ALA A 326 -5.46 19.61 1.43
C ALA A 326 -5.42 20.91 0.59
N LYS A 327 -5.79 22.05 1.21
CA LYS A 327 -5.88 23.35 0.55
C LYS A 327 -4.56 24.12 0.52
N ASP A 328 -3.87 24.20 1.66
CA ASP A 328 -2.75 25.13 1.83
C ASP A 328 -1.38 24.44 1.70
N GLY A 329 -1.33 23.11 1.76
CA GLY A 329 -0.11 22.31 1.66
C GLY A 329 0.47 21.91 3.02
N MET A 330 1.75 21.53 3.03
CA MET A 330 2.49 21.09 4.22
C MET A 330 3.47 22.17 4.69
N TYR A 331 3.47 22.40 6.01
CA TYR A 331 4.29 23.39 6.70
C TYR A 331 4.94 22.75 7.91
N MET A 332 6.23 23.00 8.11
CA MET A 332 7.00 22.49 9.24
C MET A 332 7.77 23.61 9.92
N TYR A 333 7.81 23.61 11.24
CA TYR A 333 8.63 24.54 12.00
C TYR A 333 10.05 24.00 12.11
N GLU A 334 11.02 24.81 11.68
CA GLU A 334 12.44 24.55 11.84
C GLU A 334 12.94 25.33 13.05
N ALA A 335 13.47 24.60 14.04
CA ALA A 335 13.77 25.14 15.35
C ALA A 335 15.06 25.97 15.43
N GLU A 336 16.05 25.70 14.57
CA GLU A 336 17.36 26.34 14.59
C GLU A 336 17.30 27.77 13.99
N GLN A 337 16.58 27.90 12.88
CA GLN A 337 16.29 29.12 12.15
C GLN A 337 15.04 29.84 12.70
N GLN A 338 14.29 29.18 13.58
CA GLN A 338 13.03 29.68 14.15
C GLN A 338 12.05 30.12 13.05
N ALA A 339 12.00 29.36 11.96
CA ALA A 339 11.29 29.71 10.75
C ALA A 339 10.32 28.59 10.37
N TRP A 340 9.22 28.96 9.71
CA TRP A 340 8.34 28.00 9.08
C TRP A 340 8.87 27.68 7.68
N LEU A 341 8.88 26.41 7.34
CA LEU A 341 9.23 25.91 6.03
C LEU A 341 7.95 25.44 5.34
N LYS A 342 7.76 25.88 4.09
CA LYS A 342 6.69 25.40 3.22
C LYS A 342 7.26 24.37 2.25
N PHE A 343 6.65 23.20 2.21
CA PHE A 343 7.04 22.17 1.26
C PHE A 343 6.55 22.51 -0.15
N PRO A 344 7.32 22.18 -1.20
CA PRO A 344 6.89 22.34 -2.58
C PRO A 344 5.58 21.61 -2.84
N SER A 345 4.69 22.23 -3.62
CA SER A 345 3.37 21.65 -3.90
C SER A 345 3.47 20.29 -4.60
N GLN A 346 4.51 20.05 -5.41
CA GLN A 346 4.76 18.75 -6.03
C GLN A 346 5.04 17.67 -4.99
N LEU A 347 5.88 17.94 -3.98
CA LEU A 347 6.10 16.97 -2.90
C LEU A 347 4.86 16.76 -2.04
N PHE A 348 4.01 17.79 -1.94
CA PHE A 348 2.73 17.68 -1.26
C PHE A 348 1.71 16.89 -2.09
N GLU A 349 1.67 17.06 -3.41
CA GLU A 349 0.83 16.29 -4.33
C GLU A 349 1.33 14.86 -4.47
N ASP A 350 2.64 14.64 -4.50
CA ASP A 350 3.30 13.35 -4.44
C ASP A 350 2.99 12.71 -3.08
N ALA A 351 3.12 13.45 -1.96
CA ALA A 351 2.68 12.96 -0.66
C ALA A 351 1.19 12.64 -0.67
N LEU A 352 0.27 13.50 -1.12
CA LEU A 352 -1.17 13.24 -1.16
C LEU A 352 -1.57 12.08 -2.11
N SER A 353 -0.89 11.96 -3.25
CA SER A 353 -1.14 10.91 -4.25
C SER A 353 -0.50 9.57 -3.89
N GLN A 354 0.57 9.58 -3.08
CA GLN A 354 1.18 8.39 -2.48
C GLN A 354 0.56 8.02 -1.13
N THR A 355 -0.04 8.97 -0.39
CA THR A 355 -0.50 8.76 1.00
C THR A 355 -1.93 8.33 1.12
N GLY A 356 -2.78 8.48 0.10
CA GLY A 356 -4.20 8.14 0.21
C GLY A 356 -4.83 8.59 1.54
N VAL A 357 -4.36 9.70 2.12
CA VAL A 357 -4.66 10.16 3.49
C VAL A 357 -4.71 9.05 4.54
N GLN A 358 -3.65 8.77 5.32
CA GLN A 358 -3.88 8.05 6.57
C GLN A 358 -2.95 8.47 7.72
N PRO A 359 -3.59 8.87 8.83
CA PRO A 359 -3.51 8.09 10.05
C PRO A 359 -4.91 7.61 10.45
N ASN A 360 -5.36 6.52 9.86
CA ASN A 360 -6.54 5.79 10.30
C ASN A 360 -6.12 4.37 10.61
N ALA A 361 -6.52 3.94 11.79
CA ALA A 361 -6.42 2.57 12.21
C ALA A 361 -7.15 1.62 11.24
N ALA A 362 -8.14 2.08 10.46
CA ALA A 362 -8.88 1.26 9.49
C ALA A 362 -7.99 0.55 8.44
N GLU A 363 -7.14 1.28 7.71
CA GLU A 363 -6.26 0.65 6.70
C GLU A 363 -5.21 -0.26 7.34
N GLN A 364 -4.69 0.13 8.51
CA GLN A 364 -3.80 -0.73 9.28
C GLN A 364 -4.52 -2.01 9.73
N LEU A 365 -5.77 -1.92 10.17
CA LEU A 365 -6.60 -3.06 10.54
C LEU A 365 -6.90 -3.97 9.33
N GLU A 366 -7.14 -3.40 8.15
CA GLU A 366 -7.40 -4.15 6.92
C GLU A 366 -6.16 -4.95 6.50
N MET A 367 -4.97 -4.36 6.52
CA MET A 367 -3.71 -5.10 6.30
C MET A 367 -3.51 -6.21 7.34
N LEU A 368 -3.87 -5.95 8.59
CA LEU A 368 -3.70 -6.89 9.69
C LEU A 368 -4.77 -7.99 9.73
N GLN A 369 -5.91 -7.80 9.06
CA GLN A 369 -6.96 -8.80 8.95
C GLN A 369 -6.44 -10.07 8.26
N ALA A 370 -5.50 -9.95 7.31
CA ALA A 370 -4.84 -11.09 6.67
C ALA A 370 -4.05 -11.99 7.66
N PHE A 371 -3.80 -11.48 8.87
CA PHE A 371 -3.09 -12.15 9.97
C PHE A 371 -4.02 -12.47 11.14
N ALA A 372 -5.34 -12.35 10.98
CA ALA A 372 -6.32 -12.55 12.06
C ALA A 372 -6.07 -13.85 12.84
N ASP A 373 -5.75 -14.95 12.14
CA ASP A 373 -5.46 -16.26 12.75
C ASP A 373 -4.19 -16.28 13.63
N ASP A 374 -3.26 -15.36 13.41
CA ASP A 374 -1.99 -15.25 14.15
C ASP A 374 -2.11 -14.34 15.39
N PHE A 375 -3.24 -13.62 15.54
CA PHE A 375 -3.49 -12.79 16.71
C PHE A 375 -4.00 -13.61 17.90
N THR A 376 -3.49 -13.29 19.09
CA THR A 376 -4.09 -13.73 20.35
C THR A 376 -5.06 -12.68 20.85
N LEU A 377 -6.28 -13.08 21.17
CA LEU A 377 -7.29 -12.23 21.80
C LEU A 377 -7.23 -12.39 23.33
N GLU A 378 -7.00 -11.28 24.02
CA GLU A 378 -7.20 -11.17 25.46
C GLU A 378 -8.39 -10.25 25.74
N GLU A 379 -9.33 -10.73 26.54
CA GLU A 379 -10.52 -9.98 26.90
C GLU A 379 -10.42 -9.42 28.32
N THR A 380 -10.69 -8.13 28.47
CA THR A 380 -10.87 -7.48 29.78
C THR A 380 -12.33 -7.06 29.94
N ALA A 381 -12.69 -6.49 31.09
CA ALA A 381 -14.05 -6.00 31.34
C ALA A 381 -14.52 -4.92 30.35
N SER A 382 -13.60 -4.13 29.79
CA SER A 382 -13.93 -2.98 28.93
C SER A 382 -13.23 -2.96 27.57
N HIS A 383 -12.21 -3.80 27.36
CA HIS A 383 -11.41 -3.80 26.14
C HIS A 383 -11.15 -5.20 25.59
N TYR A 384 -11.08 -5.29 24.27
CA TYR A 384 -10.38 -6.34 23.56
C TYR A 384 -8.92 -5.94 23.37
N GLN A 385 -7.99 -6.82 23.70
CA GLN A 385 -6.57 -6.64 23.43
C GLN A 385 -6.12 -7.72 22.45
N LEU A 386 -5.83 -7.31 21.22
CA LEU A 386 -5.34 -8.21 20.18
C LEU A 386 -3.82 -8.07 20.13
N THR A 387 -3.11 -9.17 20.30
CA THR A 387 -1.65 -9.19 20.26
C THR A 387 -1.16 -10.14 19.20
N LEU A 388 -0.34 -9.65 18.28
CA LEU A 388 0.40 -10.46 17.33
C LEU A 388 1.84 -10.57 17.83
N LYS A 389 2.31 -11.81 18.06
CA LYS A 389 3.70 -12.09 18.48
C LYS A 389 4.39 -12.95 17.43
N GLY A 390 5.56 -12.50 16.97
CA GLY A 390 6.48 -13.32 16.21
C GLY A 390 6.70 -12.89 14.77
N ALA A 391 7.73 -13.50 14.19
CA ALA A 391 8.24 -13.30 12.83
C ALA A 391 7.81 -14.48 11.94
N GLY A 392 6.51 -14.60 11.68
CA GLY A 392 6.05 -15.50 10.61
C GLY A 392 6.44 -14.93 9.25
N ASP A 393 6.81 -15.77 8.28
CA ASP A 393 7.32 -15.35 6.96
C ASP A 393 6.42 -14.27 6.31
N LYS A 394 5.09 -14.41 6.45
CA LYS A 394 4.11 -13.45 5.93
C LYS A 394 4.16 -12.08 6.59
N PHE A 395 4.35 -12.02 7.92
CA PHE A 395 4.42 -10.72 8.61
C PHE A 395 5.80 -10.08 8.38
N MET A 396 6.83 -10.90 8.21
CA MET A 396 8.15 -10.42 7.78
C MET A 396 8.09 -9.81 6.39
N GLU A 397 7.35 -10.42 5.46
CA GLU A 397 7.09 -9.86 4.14
C GLU A 397 6.36 -8.51 4.23
N LEU A 398 5.32 -8.40 5.08
CA LEU A 398 4.64 -7.12 5.33
C LEU A 398 5.59 -6.05 5.87
N VAL A 399 6.43 -6.37 6.85
CA VAL A 399 7.38 -5.40 7.41
C VAL A 399 8.49 -5.06 6.42
N GLN A 400 8.99 -6.03 5.65
CA GLN A 400 9.98 -5.79 4.59
C GLN A 400 9.40 -4.92 3.49
N GLN A 401 8.14 -5.15 3.09
CA GLN A 401 7.42 -4.26 2.18
C GLN A 401 7.34 -2.86 2.79
N GLN A 402 6.99 -2.74 4.07
CA GLN A 402 6.99 -1.50 4.85
C GLN A 402 8.36 -0.89 5.13
N LEU A 403 9.47 -1.54 4.87
CA LEU A 403 10.81 -0.96 5.06
C LEU A 403 11.45 -0.65 3.72
N GLY A 404 11.27 -1.53 2.73
CA GLY A 404 11.78 -1.35 1.37
C GLY A 404 11.12 -0.21 0.63
N ALA A 405 9.87 0.11 0.96
CA ALA A 405 9.21 1.26 0.36
C ALA A 405 9.37 2.56 1.19
N MET A 406 10.07 2.52 2.32
CA MET A 406 10.69 3.74 2.85
C MET A 406 11.85 4.08 1.91
N ASP A 407 11.63 4.86 0.85
CA ASP A 407 12.69 5.30 -0.05
C ASP A 407 13.64 6.26 0.71
N LEU A 408 14.60 5.67 1.42
CA LEU A 408 15.64 6.37 2.17
C LEU A 408 16.69 7.01 1.25
N GLY A 409 16.46 7.06 -0.07
CA GLY A 409 17.39 7.61 -1.05
C GLY A 409 18.66 6.78 -1.21
N VAL A 410 18.54 5.46 -1.09
CA VAL A 410 19.67 4.52 -1.19
C VAL A 410 19.44 3.57 -2.38
N ASP A 411 20.46 3.43 -3.22
CA ASP A 411 20.46 2.74 -4.52
C ASP A 411 19.92 1.29 -4.50
N ALA A 412 19.70 0.74 -5.71
CA ALA A 412 19.16 -0.58 -6.04
C ALA A 412 19.82 -1.81 -5.37
N ASP A 413 20.83 -1.64 -4.52
CA ASP A 413 21.40 -2.69 -3.67
C ASP A 413 20.56 -2.96 -2.40
N LEU A 414 19.50 -2.17 -2.14
CA LEU A 414 18.63 -2.33 -0.97
C LEU A 414 17.92 -3.70 -0.93
N GLU A 415 17.49 -4.25 -2.07
CA GLU A 415 16.82 -5.56 -2.12
C GLU A 415 17.76 -6.71 -1.66
N ALA A 416 19.05 -6.61 -2.00
CA ALA A 416 20.08 -7.54 -1.53
C ALA A 416 20.44 -7.33 -0.05
N GLN A 417 20.33 -6.11 0.47
CA GLN A 417 20.59 -5.77 1.88
C GLN A 417 19.40 -6.08 2.82
N LEU A 418 18.17 -5.99 2.32
CA LEU A 418 16.94 -6.40 3.03
C LEU A 418 16.86 -7.93 3.18
N GLY A 419 17.48 -8.69 2.28
CA GLY A 419 17.55 -10.15 2.35
C GLY A 419 18.30 -10.71 3.58
N ASP A 420 19.20 -9.91 4.18
CA ASP A 420 19.94 -10.26 5.41
C ASP A 420 19.29 -9.69 6.69
N MET A 421 18.05 -9.20 6.59
CA MET A 421 17.29 -8.70 7.74
C MET A 421 16.69 -9.85 8.56
N SER A 422 16.77 -9.74 9.88
CA SER A 422 16.13 -10.68 10.82
C SER A 422 15.51 -9.94 11.99
N PHE A 423 14.54 -10.56 12.64
CA PHE A 423 13.82 -9.96 13.77
C PHE A 423 14.05 -10.80 15.03
N ASP A 424 14.65 -10.20 16.05
CA ASP A 424 14.82 -10.83 17.37
C ASP A 424 13.51 -10.82 18.16
N ASN A 425 12.73 -9.77 17.97
CA ASN A 425 11.46 -9.56 18.66
C ASN A 425 10.51 -8.78 17.75
N LEU A 426 9.23 -9.12 17.85
CA LEU A 426 8.17 -8.41 17.20
C LEU A 426 6.87 -8.69 17.96
N ALA A 427 6.32 -7.63 18.54
CA ALA A 427 5.03 -7.62 19.18
C ALA A 427 4.25 -6.41 18.66
N PHE A 428 3.05 -6.67 18.15
CA PHE A 428 2.10 -5.66 17.75
C PHE A 428 0.84 -5.83 18.60
N THR A 429 0.31 -4.73 19.13
CA THR A 429 -0.83 -4.75 20.06
C THR A 429 -1.86 -3.70 19.67
N LEU A 430 -3.11 -4.12 19.60
CA LEU A 430 -4.29 -3.28 19.42
C LEU A 430 -5.14 -3.34 20.69
N VAL A 431 -5.52 -2.18 21.22
CA VAL A 431 -6.49 -2.08 22.31
C VAL A 431 -7.76 -1.43 21.77
N ILE A 432 -8.86 -2.17 21.86
CA ILE A 432 -10.14 -1.82 21.26
C ILE A 432 -11.20 -1.75 22.35
N ASN A 433 -11.97 -0.66 22.37
CA ASN A 433 -13.07 -0.48 23.30
C ASN A 433 -14.22 -1.46 22.99
N LYS A 434 -14.70 -2.23 23.97
CA LYS A 434 -15.75 -3.23 23.76
C LYS A 434 -17.12 -2.63 23.43
N GLU A 435 -17.40 -1.42 23.92
CA GLU A 435 -18.70 -0.78 23.72
C GLU A 435 -18.75 -0.02 22.39
N THR A 436 -17.68 0.72 22.08
CA THR A 436 -17.64 1.62 20.93
C THR A 436 -16.97 1.02 19.71
N PHE A 437 -16.13 -0.01 19.89
CA PHE A 437 -15.23 -0.57 18.87
C PHE A 437 -14.19 0.42 18.35
N ASP A 438 -13.93 1.52 19.07
CA ASP A 438 -12.84 2.43 18.74
C ASP A 438 -11.49 1.77 19.11
N VAL A 439 -10.50 1.87 18.22
CA VAL A 439 -9.11 1.57 18.58
C VAL A 439 -8.57 2.71 19.42
N GLU A 440 -8.32 2.44 20.70
CA GLU A 440 -7.82 3.43 21.66
C GLU A 440 -6.30 3.40 21.78
N GLU A 441 -5.65 2.28 21.49
CA GLU A 441 -4.19 2.17 21.54
C GLU A 441 -3.64 1.22 20.47
N ILE A 442 -2.54 1.64 19.86
CA ILE A 442 -1.68 0.81 19.02
C ILE A 442 -0.29 0.83 19.62
N ALA A 443 0.29 -0.33 19.90
CA ALA A 443 1.66 -0.44 20.39
C ALA A 443 2.47 -1.42 19.53
N MET A 444 3.73 -1.06 19.29
CA MET A 444 4.69 -1.87 18.54
C MET A 444 5.99 -1.96 19.34
N ASP A 445 6.49 -3.17 19.56
CA ASP A 445 7.83 -3.45 20.10
C ASP A 445 8.53 -4.40 19.13
N MET A 446 9.55 -3.89 18.44
CA MET A 446 10.31 -4.65 17.47
C MET A 446 11.81 -4.53 17.71
N THR A 447 12.55 -5.57 17.35
CA THR A 447 14.02 -5.56 17.31
C THR A 447 14.46 -6.19 16.01
N ILE A 448 15.05 -5.37 15.14
CA ILE A 448 15.56 -5.74 13.82
C ILE A 448 17.08 -5.87 13.91
N ASN A 449 17.65 -6.91 13.31
CA ASN A 449 19.06 -7.00 13.02
C ASN A 449 19.27 -7.00 11.51
N MET A 450 20.28 -6.28 11.05
CA MET A 450 20.67 -6.18 9.65
C MET A 450 22.19 -6.30 9.53
N GLN A 451 22.64 -6.86 8.41
CA GLN A 451 24.05 -6.87 8.04
C GLN A 451 24.24 -6.01 6.80
N VAL A 452 25.05 -4.95 6.91
CA VAL A 452 25.30 -4.02 5.79
C VAL A 452 26.81 -3.87 5.64
N GLU A 453 27.35 -4.28 4.50
CA GLU A 453 28.78 -4.16 4.15
C GLU A 453 29.75 -4.72 5.21
N GLY A 454 29.34 -5.76 5.95
CA GLY A 454 30.13 -6.39 7.02
C GLY A 454 29.96 -5.77 8.41
N ASN A 455 29.18 -4.70 8.53
CA ASN A 455 28.77 -4.11 9.81
C ASN A 455 27.45 -4.75 10.28
N SER A 456 27.31 -4.90 11.59
CA SER A 456 26.06 -5.36 12.21
C SER A 456 25.28 -4.17 12.74
N ILE A 457 24.03 -4.05 12.33
CA ILE A 457 23.12 -3.00 12.78
C ILE A 457 21.98 -3.67 13.52
N LYS A 458 21.77 -3.27 14.78
CA LYS A 458 20.64 -3.72 15.59
C LYS A 458 19.79 -2.53 15.97
N THR A 459 18.52 -2.57 15.58
CA THR A 459 17.56 -1.50 15.84
C THR A 459 16.45 -2.02 16.74
N ARG A 460 16.36 -1.50 17.96
CA ARG A 460 15.18 -1.68 18.82
C ARG A 460 14.26 -0.48 18.65
N GLN A 461 12.99 -0.73 18.40
CA GLN A 461 11.98 0.30 18.28
C GLN A 461 10.76 -0.06 19.11
N GLN A 462 10.34 0.88 19.95
CA GLN A 462 9.12 0.80 20.74
C GLN A 462 8.29 2.03 20.43
N SER A 463 7.04 1.83 20.04
CA SER A 463 6.10 2.93 19.82
C SER A 463 4.75 2.61 20.44
N THR A 464 4.08 3.65 20.92
CA THR A 464 2.71 3.58 21.44
C THR A 464 1.98 4.81 20.95
N ILE A 465 0.84 4.61 20.30
CA ILE A 465 -0.08 5.65 19.87
C ILE A 465 -1.37 5.43 20.63
N LYS A 466 -1.80 6.44 21.40
CA LYS A 466 -3.08 6.44 22.12
C LYS A 466 -4.03 7.39 21.43
N TYR A 467 -5.15 6.89 20.96
CA TYR A 467 -6.22 7.66 20.32
C TYR A 467 -7.26 8.08 21.36
N HIS A 468 -7.78 9.29 21.20
CA HIS A 468 -8.80 9.85 22.07
C HIS A 468 -9.56 10.97 21.33
N ASP A 469 -10.60 11.51 21.98
CA ASP A 469 -11.40 12.61 21.44
C ASP A 469 -11.90 12.37 20.00
N PHE A 470 -12.39 11.15 19.75
CA PHE A 470 -12.97 10.75 18.47
C PHE A 470 -14.11 11.69 18.07
N ASN A 471 -14.07 12.16 16.82
CA ASN A 471 -15.03 13.11 16.23
C ASN A 471 -15.16 14.48 16.94
N ALA A 472 -14.20 14.86 17.80
CA ALA A 472 -14.23 16.13 18.52
C ALA A 472 -13.60 17.31 17.75
N VAL A 473 -12.70 17.04 16.79
CA VAL A 473 -12.00 18.08 16.01
C VAL A 473 -12.74 18.32 14.71
N THR A 474 -13.29 19.52 14.55
CA THR A 474 -14.07 19.86 13.35
C THR A 474 -13.22 20.44 12.23
N THR A 475 -12.16 21.17 12.57
CA THR A 475 -11.24 21.76 11.61
C THR A 475 -9.89 22.10 12.25
N ILE A 476 -8.84 22.02 11.45
CA ILE A 476 -7.48 22.44 11.72
C ILE A 476 -7.14 23.50 10.68
N THR A 477 -6.74 24.67 11.13
CA THR A 477 -6.37 25.80 10.27
C THR A 477 -4.92 26.18 10.48
N ILE A 478 -4.21 26.42 9.38
CA ILE A 478 -2.85 26.94 9.43
C ILE A 478 -2.91 28.41 9.88
N PRO A 479 -2.16 28.82 10.93
CA PRO A 479 -2.15 30.20 11.37
C PRO A 479 -1.68 31.16 10.26
N GLN A 480 -2.26 32.36 10.20
CA GLN A 480 -1.98 33.32 9.12
C GLN A 480 -0.51 33.75 9.08
N ASP A 481 0.13 33.87 10.24
CA ASP A 481 1.56 34.18 10.35
C ASP A 481 2.45 33.09 9.76
N VAL A 482 2.03 31.82 9.83
CA VAL A 482 2.72 30.70 9.18
C VAL A 482 2.58 30.81 7.67
N LEU A 483 1.37 31.06 7.17
CA LEU A 483 1.11 31.20 5.73
C LEU A 483 1.92 32.34 5.09
N GLU A 484 2.09 33.45 5.81
CA GLU A 484 2.75 34.66 5.30
C GLU A 484 4.28 34.61 5.42
N ASN A 485 4.83 33.96 6.46
CA ASN A 485 6.26 34.02 6.77
C ASN A 485 7.01 32.71 6.47
N ALA A 486 6.32 31.67 5.99
CA ALA A 486 6.99 30.43 5.64
C ALA A 486 7.95 30.63 4.45
N VAL A 487 9.15 30.08 4.59
CA VAL A 487 10.16 30.03 3.53
C VAL A 487 9.94 28.76 2.73
N GLU A 488 9.89 28.86 1.40
CA GLU A 488 9.77 27.70 0.54
C GLU A 488 11.05 26.86 0.61
N LEU A 489 10.90 25.55 0.81
CA LEU A 489 12.02 24.63 0.90
C LEU A 489 12.64 24.44 -0.51
N ASP A 490 13.87 24.90 -0.70
CA ASP A 490 14.63 24.68 -1.94
C ASP A 490 15.33 23.31 -1.88
N LEU A 491 14.87 22.39 -2.71
CA LEU A 491 15.40 21.03 -2.79
C LEU A 491 16.42 20.83 -3.91
N SER A 492 16.71 21.86 -4.71
CA SER A 492 17.56 21.75 -5.89
C SER A 492 18.98 21.27 -5.57
N GLU A 493 19.54 21.64 -4.41
CA GLU A 493 20.85 21.17 -3.94
C GLU A 493 20.84 19.69 -3.52
N ALA A 494 19.73 19.22 -2.93
CA ALA A 494 19.56 17.82 -2.54
C ALA A 494 19.42 16.91 -3.77
N THR A 495 18.69 17.38 -4.81
CA THR A 495 18.55 16.67 -6.09
C THR A 495 19.88 16.59 -6.83
N ALA A 496 20.66 17.68 -6.85
CA ALA A 496 21.97 17.71 -7.48
C ALA A 496 23.00 16.79 -6.79
N ALA A 497 22.93 16.64 -5.47
CA ALA A 497 23.78 15.71 -4.72
C ALA A 497 23.47 14.24 -5.06
N LEU A 498 22.19 13.89 -5.21
CA LEU A 498 21.73 12.56 -5.62
C LEU A 498 22.12 12.23 -7.08
N GLU A 499 21.99 13.18 -8.00
CA GLU A 499 22.42 13.00 -9.39
C GLU A 499 23.94 12.85 -9.53
N SER A 500 24.72 13.59 -8.74
CA SER A 500 26.18 13.48 -8.77
C SER A 500 26.70 12.10 -8.34
N LYS A 501 25.99 11.42 -7.42
CA LYS A 501 26.32 10.05 -6.99
C LYS A 501 25.95 8.99 -8.04
N LYS A 502 24.83 9.14 -8.77
CA LYS A 502 24.45 8.25 -9.89
C LYS A 502 25.51 8.25 -11.01
N VAL A 503 26.17 9.38 -11.25
CA VAL A 503 27.21 9.50 -12.28
C VAL A 503 28.51 8.76 -11.89
N GLU A 504 28.87 8.72 -10.60
CA GLU A 504 30.07 7.98 -10.14
C GLU A 504 29.90 6.46 -10.22
N VAL A 505 28.70 5.93 -9.96
CA VAL A 505 28.43 4.48 -10.04
C VAL A 505 28.45 3.96 -11.49
N THR A 506 28.02 4.79 -12.44
CA THR A 506 28.02 4.42 -13.87
C THR A 506 29.43 4.44 -14.48
N ALA A 507 30.37 5.16 -13.87
CA ALA A 507 31.74 5.27 -14.36
C ALA A 507 32.67 4.12 -13.93
N ASN A 508 32.22 3.24 -13.02
CA ASN A 508 33.02 2.14 -12.46
C ASN A 508 32.46 0.73 -12.75
N LYS A 509 31.52 0.60 -13.69
CA LYS A 509 31.07 -0.71 -14.22
C LYS A 509 31.78 -1.10 -15.51
#